data_AF-K0EX48-F1
#
_entry.id   AF-K0EX48-F1
#
_cell.length_a   1.000
_cell.length_b   1.000
_cell.length_c   1.000
_cell.angle_alpha   90.00
_cell.angle_beta   90.00
_cell.angle_gamma   90.00
#
_symmetry.space_group_name_H-M   'P 1'
#
loop_
_entity.id
_entity.type
_entity.pdbx_description
1 polymer ?
#
loop_
_entity_poly.entity_id
_entity_poly.type
_entity_poly.pdbx_seq_one_letter_code
_entity_poly.pdbx_strand_id
1 'polypeptide(L)'
;MAARTRILIIVSTATTARRTPGWFVLWMGLLTALILLCCLALFWQLAAEGTFPTKVVLWLAIGVLGAVALLFGLFGLVRYRSFFYSLIALVVLAVFGALVWYNVPEDTGWKLSRGILQDQAVDCNNPGQRTRLGVYTITFVTRRDGGCLFYTQGGESNSQRGFAYFPETAPPHLGAPQSPGIGYEPFEGHWYRFTEES
;
A
#
# COMPACT_ATOMS: atom_id res chain seq x y z
N MET A 1 -43.54 62.11 -12.38
CA MET A 1 -44.13 61.24 -11.34
C MET A 1 -43.59 59.82 -11.54
N ALA A 2 -43.29 59.12 -10.44
CA ALA A 2 -42.94 57.70 -10.34
C ALA A 2 -41.51 57.25 -10.77
N ALA A 3 -40.49 57.63 -9.98
CA ALA A 3 -39.25 56.85 -9.91
C ALA A 3 -39.47 55.70 -8.92
N ARG A 4 -39.70 54.49 -9.43
CA ARG A 4 -39.90 53.25 -8.67
C ARG A 4 -38.59 52.83 -7.98
N THR A 5 -38.46 53.17 -6.70
CA THR A 5 -37.40 52.65 -5.82
C THR A 5 -37.65 51.15 -5.57
N ARG A 6 -37.03 50.28 -6.37
CA ARG A 6 -37.00 48.83 -6.09
C ARG A 6 -36.06 48.59 -4.93
N ILE A 7 -36.65 48.41 -3.74
CA ILE A 7 -35.98 47.94 -2.54
C ILE A 7 -35.51 46.51 -2.82
N LEU A 8 -34.22 46.36 -3.14
CA LEU A 8 -33.51 45.09 -3.16
C LEU A 8 -33.44 44.59 -1.71
N ILE A 9 -34.42 43.78 -1.32
CA ILE A 9 -34.37 43.00 -0.08
C ILE A 9 -33.32 41.91 -0.32
N ILE A 10 -32.06 42.22 -0.01
CA ILE A 10 -31.02 41.20 0.13
C ILE A 10 -31.38 40.45 1.41
N VAL A 11 -32.13 39.36 1.25
CA VAL A 11 -32.32 38.39 2.33
C VAL A 11 -30.97 37.73 2.57
N SER A 12 -30.16 38.36 3.43
CA SER A 12 -28.97 37.74 3.99
C SER A 12 -29.43 36.58 4.86
N THR A 13 -29.60 35.39 4.28
CA THR A 13 -29.73 34.15 5.03
C THR A 13 -28.38 33.90 5.71
N ALA A 14 -28.17 34.56 6.84
CA ALA A 14 -27.12 34.23 7.79
C ALA A 14 -27.46 32.87 8.38
N THR A 15 -27.17 31.80 7.63
CA THR A 15 -27.28 30.41 8.07
C THR A 15 -26.39 30.28 9.29
N THR A 16 -26.98 30.34 10.49
CA THR A 16 -26.29 30.19 11.76
C THR A 16 -25.58 28.85 11.72
N ALA A 17 -24.25 28.86 11.66
CA ALA A 17 -23.45 27.64 11.64
C ALA A 17 -23.79 26.85 12.91
N ARG A 18 -24.58 25.77 12.78
CA ARG A 18 -24.85 24.88 13.92
C ARG A 18 -23.51 24.30 14.34
N ARG A 19 -23.12 24.52 15.61
CA ARG A 19 -21.96 23.87 16.23
C ARG A 19 -21.97 22.39 15.87
N THR A 20 -20.85 21.89 15.37
CA THR A 20 -20.67 20.46 15.10
C THR A 20 -20.91 19.68 16.39
N PRO A 21 -21.86 18.74 16.40
CA PRO A 21 -22.14 17.97 17.59
C PRO A 21 -20.94 17.06 17.91
N GLY A 22 -20.58 16.94 19.18
CA GLY A 22 -19.38 16.20 19.61
C GLY A 22 -19.39 14.72 19.19
N TRP A 23 -20.56 14.09 19.15
CA TRP A 23 -20.70 12.70 18.69
C TRP A 23 -20.22 12.53 17.24
N PHE A 24 -20.55 13.48 16.35
CA PHE A 24 -20.13 13.44 14.94
C PHE A 24 -18.61 13.54 14.80
N VAL A 25 -17.97 14.41 15.60
CA VAL A 25 -16.50 14.54 15.61
C VAL A 25 -15.85 13.26 16.11
N LEU A 26 -16.41 12.63 17.15
CA LEU A 26 -15.91 11.35 17.67
C LEU A 26 -16.01 10.24 16.61
N TRP A 27 -17.16 10.11 15.94
CA TRP A 27 -17.34 9.11 14.88
C TRP A 27 -16.42 9.32 13.69
N MET A 28 -16.26 10.56 13.23
CA MET A 28 -15.31 10.89 12.16
C MET A 28 -13.86 10.62 12.58
N GLY A 29 -13.51 10.92 13.83
CA GLY A 29 -12.20 10.62 14.39
C GLY A 29 -11.91 9.11 14.41
N LEU A 30 -12.86 8.31 14.91
CA LEU A 30 -12.76 6.85 14.92
C LEU A 30 -12.65 6.28 13.51
N LEU A 31 -13.46 6.76 12.58
CA LEU A 31 -13.45 6.30 11.20
C LEU A 31 -12.13 6.65 10.50
N THR A 32 -11.60 7.85 10.74
CA THR A 32 -10.29 8.28 10.22
C THR A 32 -9.17 7.45 10.83
N ALA A 33 -9.23 7.16 12.13
CA ALA A 33 -8.24 6.30 12.79
C ALA A 33 -8.27 4.87 12.25
N LEU A 34 -9.46 4.32 11.95
CA LEU A 34 -9.59 3.01 11.31
C LEU A 34 -9.03 3.02 9.88
N ILE A 35 -9.31 4.05 9.08
CA ILE A 35 -8.70 4.20 7.75
C ILE A 35 -7.18 4.24 7.87
N LEU A 36 -6.64 5.07 8.77
CA LEU A 36 -5.20 5.18 9.00
C LEU A 36 -4.59 3.83 9.38
N LEU A 37 -5.23 3.09 10.28
CA LEU A 37 -4.78 1.76 10.70
C LEU A 37 -4.81 0.77 9.53
N CYS A 38 -5.87 0.76 8.72
CA CYS A 38 -5.96 -0.07 7.52
C CYS A 38 -4.91 0.32 6.46
N CYS A 39 -4.67 1.61 6.24
CA CYS A 39 -3.64 2.11 5.34
C CYS A 39 -2.24 1.69 5.82
N LEU A 40 -1.94 1.81 7.11
CA LEU A 40 -0.66 1.36 7.68
C LEU A 40 -0.50 -0.17 7.57
N ALA A 41 -1.56 -0.93 7.84
CA ALA A 41 -1.55 -2.38 7.68
C ALA A 41 -1.31 -2.78 6.21
N LEU A 42 -1.98 -2.11 5.27
CA LEU A 42 -1.78 -2.36 3.84
C LEU A 42 -0.38 -1.93 3.38
N PHE A 43 0.11 -0.79 3.85
CA PHE A 43 1.49 -0.34 3.61
C PHE A 43 2.49 -1.43 4.01
N TRP A 44 2.32 -1.99 5.21
CA TRP A 44 3.16 -3.07 5.70
C TRP A 44 3.05 -4.35 4.86
N GLN A 45 1.84 -4.73 4.46
CA GLN A 45 1.61 -5.90 3.61
C GLN A 45 2.17 -5.72 2.20
N LEU A 46 2.16 -4.50 1.65
CA LEU A 46 2.80 -4.19 0.38
C LEU A 46 4.34 -4.24 0.54
N ALA A 47 4.87 -3.61 1.59
CA ALA A 47 6.31 -3.62 1.89
C ALA A 47 6.88 -5.02 2.15
N ALA A 48 6.12 -5.91 2.79
CA ALA A 48 6.55 -7.26 3.18
C ALA A 48 6.26 -8.35 2.13
N GLU A 49 5.76 -7.99 0.94
CA GLU A 49 5.23 -8.95 -0.04
C GLU A 49 4.24 -9.94 0.59
N GLY A 50 3.30 -9.39 1.35
CA GLY A 50 2.24 -10.14 2.02
C GLY A 50 1.38 -10.98 1.07
N THR A 51 0.62 -11.89 1.65
CA THR A 51 -0.23 -12.82 0.89
C THR A 51 -1.30 -12.07 0.11
N PHE A 52 -1.55 -12.52 -1.12
CA PHE A 52 -2.59 -11.98 -2.00
C PHE A 52 -3.96 -11.80 -1.31
N PRO A 53 -4.54 -12.79 -0.59
CA PRO A 53 -5.84 -12.63 0.06
C PRO A 53 -5.86 -11.49 1.10
N THR A 54 -4.78 -11.32 1.87
CA THR A 54 -4.71 -10.26 2.89
C THR A 54 -4.71 -8.88 2.25
N LYS A 55 -3.98 -8.71 1.14
CA LYS A 55 -3.95 -7.47 0.37
C LYS A 55 -5.34 -7.13 -0.18
N VAL A 56 -6.04 -8.10 -0.77
CA VAL A 56 -7.40 -7.91 -1.30
C VAL A 56 -8.38 -7.49 -0.21
N VAL A 57 -8.37 -8.17 0.95
CA VAL A 57 -9.25 -7.84 2.08
C VAL A 57 -9.00 -6.41 2.59
N LEU A 58 -7.74 -5.99 2.71
CA LEU A 58 -7.39 -4.65 3.15
C LEU A 58 -7.79 -3.57 2.13
N TRP A 59 -7.60 -3.82 0.84
CA TRP A 59 -8.09 -2.93 -0.22
C TRP A 59 -9.61 -2.74 -0.16
N LEU A 60 -10.36 -3.84 0.00
CA LEU A 60 -11.81 -3.78 0.16
C LEU A 60 -12.21 -3.02 1.42
N ALA A 61 -11.54 -3.27 2.55
CA ALA A 61 -11.80 -2.57 3.80
C ALA A 61 -11.56 -1.06 3.67
N ILE A 62 -10.45 -0.63 3.06
CA ILE A 62 -10.16 0.78 2.79
C ILE A 62 -11.20 1.38 1.83
N GLY A 63 -11.59 0.65 0.79
CA GLY A 63 -12.63 1.08 -0.15
C GLY A 63 -13.98 1.32 0.53
N VAL A 64 -14.43 0.38 1.36
CA VAL A 64 -15.69 0.50 2.12
C VAL A 64 -15.61 1.64 3.14
N LEU A 65 -14.55 1.68 3.95
CA LEU A 65 -14.36 2.75 4.95
C LEU A 65 -14.24 4.12 4.29
N GLY A 66 -13.53 4.22 3.17
CA GLY A 66 -13.39 5.45 2.38
C GLY A 66 -14.73 5.91 1.78
N ALA A 67 -15.52 4.99 1.23
CA ALA A 67 -16.85 5.31 0.73
C ALA A 67 -17.78 5.82 1.85
N VAL A 68 -17.78 5.15 3.01
CA VAL A 68 -18.53 5.59 4.19
C VAL A 68 -18.03 6.97 4.65
N ALA A 69 -16.72 7.19 4.73
CA ALA A 69 -16.13 8.49 5.07
C ALA A 69 -16.59 9.60 4.13
N LEU A 70 -16.62 9.31 2.83
CA LEU A 70 -17.02 10.27 1.81
C LEU A 70 -18.50 10.63 1.95
N LEU A 71 -19.38 9.64 2.17
CA LEU A 71 -20.82 9.88 2.37
C LEU A 71 -21.09 10.72 3.63
N PHE A 72 -20.50 10.35 4.77
CA PHE A 72 -20.63 11.12 6.01
C PHE A 72 -19.96 12.50 5.91
N GLY A 73 -18.87 12.59 5.14
CA GLY A 73 -18.12 13.81 4.90
C GLY A 73 -18.92 14.81 4.08
N LEU A 74 -19.52 14.34 2.97
CA LEU A 74 -20.41 15.13 2.13
C LEU A 74 -21.64 15.60 2.91
N PHE A 75 -22.24 14.71 3.70
CA PHE A 75 -23.36 15.06 4.58
C PHE A 75 -22.95 16.10 5.63
N GLY A 76 -21.77 15.94 6.25
CA GLY A 76 -21.23 16.87 7.22
C GLY A 76 -20.88 18.24 6.64
N LEU A 77 -20.39 18.28 5.41
CA LEU A 77 -20.03 19.49 4.68
C LEU A 77 -21.29 20.30 4.32
N VAL A 78 -22.33 19.64 3.82
CA VAL A 78 -23.63 20.28 3.51
C VAL A 78 -24.34 20.75 4.78
N ARG A 79 -24.30 19.96 5.87
CA ARG A 79 -25.09 20.22 7.08
C ARG A 79 -24.44 21.17 8.08
N TYR A 80 -23.13 21.00 8.30
CA TYR A 80 -22.39 21.65 9.39
C TYR A 80 -21.30 22.60 8.91
N ARG A 81 -21.02 22.67 7.60
CA ARG A 81 -19.96 23.50 6.99
C ARG A 81 -18.57 23.26 7.61
N SER A 82 -18.37 22.08 8.20
CA SER A 82 -17.13 21.70 8.88
C SER A 82 -16.17 21.05 7.87
N PHE A 83 -15.39 21.89 7.20
CA PHE A 83 -14.46 21.47 6.14
C PHE A 83 -13.32 20.58 6.65
N PHE A 84 -12.76 20.88 7.82
CA PHE A 84 -11.49 20.31 8.26
C PHE A 84 -11.57 18.79 8.50
N TYR A 85 -12.58 18.30 9.21
CA TYR A 85 -12.66 16.87 9.56
C TYR A 85 -12.94 15.97 8.35
N SER A 86 -13.77 16.46 7.41
CA SER A 86 -14.06 15.70 6.19
C SER A 86 -12.86 15.64 5.23
N LEU A 87 -12.00 16.66 5.24
CA LEU A 87 -10.82 16.71 4.37
C LEU A 87 -9.72 15.77 4.84
N ILE A 88 -9.55 15.55 6.14
CA ILE A 88 -8.44 14.72 6.66
C ILE A 88 -8.50 13.30 6.09
N ALA A 89 -9.66 12.63 6.13
CA ALA A 89 -9.80 11.27 5.60
C ALA A 89 -9.50 11.22 4.09
N LEU A 90 -9.98 12.20 3.33
CA LEU A 90 -9.70 12.33 1.89
C LEU A 90 -8.21 12.56 1.62
N VAL A 91 -7.55 13.43 2.39
CA VAL A 91 -6.12 13.70 2.27
C VAL A 91 -5.31 12.45 2.63
N VAL A 92 -5.66 11.73 3.69
CA VAL A 92 -4.99 10.47 4.07
C VAL A 92 -5.09 9.44 2.95
N LEU A 93 -6.28 9.26 2.38
CA LEU A 93 -6.48 8.34 1.26
C LEU A 93 -5.73 8.78 -0.01
N ALA A 94 -5.71 10.08 -0.30
CA ALA A 94 -5.00 10.63 -1.44
C ALA A 94 -3.47 10.48 -1.29
N VAL A 95 -2.92 10.79 -0.11
CA VAL A 95 -1.50 10.60 0.20
C VAL A 95 -1.13 9.13 0.14
N PHE A 96 -1.94 8.25 0.74
CA PHE A 96 -1.71 6.81 0.68
C PHE A 96 -1.77 6.28 -0.76
N GLY A 97 -2.76 6.71 -1.55
CA GLY A 97 -2.88 6.36 -2.96
C GLY A 97 -1.66 6.82 -3.77
N ALA A 98 -1.16 8.03 -3.50
CA ALA A 98 0.07 8.53 -4.12
C ALA A 98 1.29 7.68 -3.71
N LEU A 99 1.45 7.34 -2.43
CA LEU A 99 2.55 6.48 -1.96
C LEU A 99 2.55 5.12 -2.66
N VAL A 100 1.38 4.50 -2.79
CA VAL A 100 1.22 3.22 -3.51
C VAL A 100 1.52 3.38 -4.99
N TRP A 101 1.04 4.46 -5.63
CA TRP A 101 1.30 4.73 -7.04
C TRP A 101 2.79 4.87 -7.37
N TYR A 102 3.56 5.46 -6.45
CA TYR A 102 5.01 5.60 -6.58
C TYR A 102 5.79 4.39 -6.04
N ASN A 103 5.15 3.25 -5.77
CA ASN A 103 5.77 2.03 -5.23
C ASN A 103 6.59 2.24 -3.94
N VAL A 104 6.31 3.31 -3.18
CA VAL A 104 7.03 3.65 -1.95
C VAL A 104 7.02 2.53 -0.91
N PRO A 105 5.90 1.80 -0.70
CA PRO A 105 5.89 0.69 0.25
C PRO A 105 6.91 -0.41 -0.12
N GLU A 106 6.96 -0.80 -1.39
CA GLU A 106 7.87 -1.85 -1.87
C GLU A 106 9.33 -1.40 -1.78
N ASP A 107 9.64 -0.18 -2.22
CA ASP A 107 10.98 0.40 -2.13
C ASP A 107 11.47 0.51 -0.69
N THR A 108 10.57 0.89 0.21
CA THR A 108 10.87 1.00 1.65
C THR A 108 11.13 -0.38 2.24
N GLY A 109 10.30 -1.36 1.88
CA GLY A 109 10.49 -2.75 2.29
C GLY A 109 11.85 -3.29 1.85
N TRP A 110 12.17 -3.10 0.57
CA TRP A 110 13.44 -3.51 -0.01
C TRP A 110 14.65 -2.86 0.66
N LYS A 111 14.64 -1.53 0.84
CA LYS A 111 15.75 -0.81 1.48
C LYS A 111 16.02 -1.32 2.90
N LEU A 112 14.97 -1.68 3.64
CA LEU A 112 15.09 -2.22 4.99
C LEU A 112 15.60 -3.67 5.01
N SER A 113 15.30 -4.48 4.00
CA SER A 113 15.72 -5.88 3.94
C SER A 113 17.04 -6.11 3.21
N ARG A 114 17.45 -5.22 2.29
CA ARG A 114 18.59 -5.42 1.39
C ARG A 114 19.87 -5.77 2.13
N GLY A 115 20.19 -5.06 3.22
CA GLY A 115 21.40 -5.32 4.01
C GLY A 115 21.42 -6.73 4.60
N ILE A 116 20.30 -7.18 5.17
CA ILE A 116 20.16 -8.51 5.78
C ILE A 116 20.18 -9.59 4.70
N LEU A 117 19.48 -9.37 3.59
CA LEU A 117 19.48 -10.32 2.47
C LEU A 117 20.87 -10.45 1.85
N GLN A 118 21.61 -9.35 1.72
CA GLN A 118 22.96 -9.37 1.14
C GLN A 118 23.96 -10.11 2.04
N ASP A 119 23.87 -9.92 3.35
CA ASP A 119 24.67 -10.66 4.33
C ASP A 119 24.41 -12.18 4.22
N GLN A 120 23.14 -12.58 4.13
CA GLN A 120 22.77 -13.99 3.96
C GLN A 120 23.05 -14.55 2.56
N ALA A 121 23.13 -13.71 1.53
CA ALA A 121 23.37 -14.13 0.15
C ALA A 121 24.81 -14.61 -0.07
N VAL A 122 25.77 -14.13 0.74
CA VAL A 122 27.17 -14.55 0.67
C VAL A 122 27.30 -16.04 1.00
N ASP A 123 26.71 -16.46 2.12
CA ASP A 123 26.77 -17.86 2.55
C ASP A 123 25.75 -18.73 1.81
N CYS A 124 24.64 -18.13 1.35
CA CYS A 124 23.49 -18.81 0.75
C CYS A 124 23.01 -20.00 1.60
N ASN A 125 23.01 -19.82 2.92
CA ASN A 125 22.63 -20.87 3.85
C ASN A 125 21.11 -20.95 3.95
N ASN A 126 20.56 -22.15 3.76
CA ASN A 126 19.13 -22.37 3.90
C ASN A 126 18.79 -22.57 5.38
N PRO A 127 17.98 -21.69 6.02
CA PRO A 127 17.55 -21.88 7.40
C PRO A 127 16.70 -23.15 7.60
N GLY A 128 16.22 -23.78 6.51
CA GLY A 128 15.43 -25.01 6.53
C GLY A 128 14.00 -24.83 7.06
N GLN A 129 13.67 -23.62 7.51
CA GLN A 129 12.37 -23.21 8.03
C GLN A 129 12.00 -21.85 7.45
N ARG A 130 10.71 -21.54 7.45
CA ARG A 130 10.22 -20.21 7.09
C ARG A 130 10.74 -19.19 8.09
N THR A 131 11.57 -18.26 7.63
CA THR A 131 12.14 -17.21 8.47
C THR A 131 11.82 -15.83 7.91
N ARG A 132 11.73 -14.87 8.83
CA ARG A 132 11.53 -13.48 8.47
C ARG A 132 12.90 -12.79 8.37
N LEU A 133 13.25 -12.35 7.17
CA LEU A 133 14.50 -11.65 6.88
C LEU A 133 14.16 -10.19 6.53
N GLY A 134 14.34 -9.30 7.51
CA GLY A 134 13.85 -7.93 7.42
C GLY A 134 12.32 -7.88 7.38
N VAL A 135 11.77 -7.24 6.35
CA VAL A 135 10.31 -7.17 6.17
C VAL A 135 9.75 -8.43 5.50
N TYR A 136 10.56 -9.12 4.68
CA TYR A 136 10.12 -10.24 3.87
C TYR A 136 10.08 -11.56 4.64
N THR A 137 9.12 -12.40 4.27
CA THR A 137 9.02 -13.77 4.77
C THR A 137 9.57 -14.71 3.72
N ILE A 138 10.75 -15.27 3.99
CA ILE A 138 11.45 -16.18 3.09
C ILE A 138 11.04 -17.61 3.44
N THR A 139 10.56 -18.35 2.44
CA THR A 139 10.13 -19.74 2.60
C THR A 139 11.31 -20.68 2.61
N PHE A 140 12.25 -20.49 1.68
CA PHE A 140 13.50 -21.23 1.62
C PHE A 140 14.52 -20.45 0.77
N VAL A 141 15.79 -20.78 0.97
CA VAL A 141 16.91 -20.24 0.21
C VAL A 141 17.58 -21.40 -0.51
N THR A 142 17.93 -21.22 -1.78
CA THR A 142 18.65 -22.24 -2.55
C THR A 142 19.62 -21.62 -3.54
N ARG A 143 20.70 -22.34 -3.85
CA ARG A 143 21.69 -21.93 -4.84
C ARG A 143 21.31 -22.53 -6.19
N ARG A 144 21.07 -21.68 -7.19
CA ARG A 144 20.67 -22.07 -8.55
C ARG A 144 21.30 -21.13 -9.59
N ASP A 145 21.70 -21.67 -10.73
CA ASP A 145 22.24 -20.92 -11.88
C ASP A 145 23.47 -20.03 -11.55
N GLY A 146 24.21 -20.36 -10.48
CA GLY A 146 25.35 -19.57 -10.00
C GLY A 146 25.00 -18.44 -9.04
N GLY A 147 23.73 -18.24 -8.69
CA GLY A 147 23.25 -17.24 -7.74
C GLY A 147 22.56 -17.85 -6.52
N CYS A 148 22.20 -16.98 -5.57
CA CYS A 148 21.42 -17.34 -4.39
C CYS A 148 19.98 -16.85 -4.53
N LEU A 149 19.00 -17.75 -4.49
CA LEU A 149 17.58 -17.46 -4.65
C LEU A 149 16.88 -17.51 -3.29
N PHE A 150 16.16 -16.45 -2.97
CA PHE A 150 15.32 -16.27 -1.80
C PHE A 150 13.86 -16.35 -2.21
N TYR A 151 13.20 -17.46 -1.91
CA TYR A 151 11.80 -17.65 -2.26
C TYR A 151 10.91 -16.96 -1.23
N THR A 152 9.93 -16.19 -1.70
CA THR A 152 9.00 -15.44 -0.84
C THR A 152 7.64 -16.13 -0.80
N GLN A 153 6.85 -15.83 0.24
CA GLN A 153 5.49 -16.32 0.35
C GLN A 153 4.52 -15.63 -0.64
N GLY A 154 4.90 -14.51 -1.25
CA GLY A 154 4.00 -13.61 -1.99
C GLY A 154 3.50 -14.11 -3.36
N GLY A 155 3.90 -15.31 -3.80
CA GLY A 155 3.51 -15.89 -5.08
C GLY A 155 2.02 -16.27 -5.18
N GLU A 156 1.48 -16.20 -6.39
CA GLU A 156 0.20 -16.87 -6.73
C GLU A 156 0.37 -18.40 -6.64
N SER A 157 -0.74 -19.16 -6.51
CA SER A 157 -0.68 -20.59 -6.17
C SER A 157 0.20 -21.44 -7.09
N ASN A 158 0.37 -21.02 -8.34
CA ASN A 158 1.11 -21.77 -9.37
C ASN A 158 2.45 -21.11 -9.75
N SER A 159 2.79 -19.97 -9.16
CA SER A 159 4.03 -19.25 -9.48
C SER A 159 4.76 -18.88 -8.20
N GLN A 160 5.99 -19.38 -8.03
CA GLN A 160 6.84 -18.97 -6.93
C GLN A 160 7.60 -17.70 -7.34
N ARG A 161 7.69 -16.72 -6.43
CA ARG A 161 8.38 -15.45 -6.69
C ARG A 161 9.39 -15.17 -5.60
N GLY A 162 10.43 -14.42 -5.94
CA GLY A 162 11.40 -14.00 -4.94
C GLY A 162 12.54 -13.17 -5.49
N PHE A 163 13.61 -13.09 -4.70
CA PHE A 163 14.80 -12.32 -5.02
C PHE A 163 15.97 -13.24 -5.29
N ALA A 164 16.77 -12.93 -6.30
CA ALA A 164 17.99 -13.65 -6.62
C ALA A 164 19.18 -12.71 -6.60
N TYR A 165 20.28 -13.15 -5.98
CA TYR A 165 21.52 -12.42 -5.89
C TYR A 165 22.60 -13.07 -6.75
N PHE A 166 23.18 -12.28 -7.65
CA PHE A 166 24.16 -12.70 -8.64
C PHE A 166 25.37 -11.74 -8.63
N PRO A 167 26.37 -11.99 -7.76
CA PRO A 167 27.50 -11.07 -7.60
C PRO A 167 28.47 -11.10 -8.79
N GLU A 168 28.66 -12.26 -9.42
CA GLU A 168 29.73 -12.46 -10.42
C GLU A 168 29.23 -12.43 -11.86
N THR A 169 28.08 -13.07 -12.14
CA THR A 169 27.58 -13.28 -13.51
C THR A 169 26.08 -13.03 -13.58
N ALA A 170 25.61 -12.41 -14.66
CA ALA A 170 24.18 -12.20 -14.88
C ALA A 170 23.45 -13.56 -15.04
N PRO A 171 22.18 -13.66 -14.62
CA PRO A 171 21.41 -14.89 -14.78
C PRO A 171 21.20 -15.26 -16.25
N PRO A 172 21.11 -16.56 -16.60
CA PRO A 172 20.99 -17.01 -17.98
C PRO A 172 19.64 -16.69 -18.63
N HIS A 173 18.55 -16.62 -17.86
CA HIS A 173 17.17 -16.48 -18.36
C HIS A 173 16.56 -15.12 -18.01
N LEU A 174 17.03 -14.05 -18.66
CA LEU A 174 16.48 -12.72 -18.44
C LEU A 174 15.10 -12.54 -19.09
N GLY A 175 14.17 -11.93 -18.36
CA GLY A 175 12.80 -11.66 -18.79
C GLY A 175 11.76 -12.59 -18.19
N ALA A 176 10.61 -12.67 -18.84
CA ALA A 176 9.48 -13.48 -18.40
C ALA A 176 9.84 -14.98 -18.34
N PRO A 177 9.25 -15.75 -17.40
CA PRO A 177 9.48 -17.18 -17.32
C PRO A 177 9.06 -17.89 -18.62
N GLN A 178 9.90 -18.80 -19.10
CA GLN A 178 9.50 -19.74 -20.15
C GLN A 178 8.80 -20.91 -19.47
N SER A 179 7.47 -20.95 -19.50
CA SER A 179 6.70 -22.00 -18.83
C SER A 179 6.98 -23.40 -19.42
N PRO A 180 7.41 -24.42 -18.64
CA PRO A 180 7.80 -24.38 -17.23
C PRO A 180 9.26 -23.92 -17.04
N GLY A 181 9.50 -23.03 -16.09
CA GLY A 181 10.83 -22.45 -15.92
C GLY A 181 10.88 -21.20 -15.05
N ILE A 182 12.09 -20.64 -14.94
CA ILE A 182 12.39 -19.45 -14.16
C ILE A 182 12.75 -18.29 -15.09
N GLY A 183 12.15 -17.13 -14.85
CA GLY A 183 12.49 -15.86 -15.49
C GLY A 183 13.07 -14.88 -14.48
N TYR A 184 14.12 -14.16 -14.87
CA TYR A 184 14.80 -13.17 -14.03
C TYR A 184 14.63 -11.77 -14.58
N GLU A 185 14.14 -10.85 -13.76
CA GLU A 185 14.03 -9.43 -14.07
C GLU A 185 15.03 -8.63 -13.24
N PRO A 186 15.79 -7.70 -13.85
CA PRO A 186 16.71 -6.85 -13.11
C PRO A 186 15.95 -5.96 -12.12
N PHE A 187 16.43 -5.90 -10.88
CA PHE A 187 15.79 -5.11 -9.83
C PHE A 187 16.70 -3.99 -9.32
N GLU A 188 17.81 -4.33 -8.64
CA GLU A 188 18.77 -3.31 -8.20
C GLU A 188 20.20 -3.87 -8.13
N GLY A 189 21.10 -3.35 -8.96
CA GLY A 189 22.50 -3.79 -8.98
C GLY A 189 22.61 -5.28 -9.30
N HIS A 190 23.13 -6.05 -8.34
CA HIS A 190 23.29 -7.51 -8.45
C HIS A 190 22.05 -8.31 -8.02
N TRP A 191 20.94 -7.63 -7.76
CA TRP A 191 19.67 -8.23 -7.36
C TRP A 191 18.69 -8.29 -8.52
N TYR A 192 18.05 -9.44 -8.64
CA TYR A 192 17.03 -9.75 -9.64
C TYR A 192 15.76 -10.21 -8.93
N ARG A 193 14.60 -9.86 -9.47
CA ARG A 193 13.34 -10.53 -9.11
C ARG A 193 13.21 -11.75 -10.01
N PHE A 194 12.78 -12.88 -9.46
CA PHE A 194 12.51 -14.06 -10.27
C PHE A 194 11.07 -14.52 -10.09
N THR A 195 10.53 -15.11 -11.16
CA THR A 195 9.27 -15.84 -11.15
C THR A 195 9.53 -17.23 -11.70
N GLU A 196 9.10 -18.26 -10.99
CA GLU A 196 9.19 -19.66 -11.37
C GLU A 196 7.78 -20.23 -11.54
N GLU A 197 7.48 -20.70 -12.73
CA GLU A 197 6.21 -21.35 -13.08
C GLU A 197 6.42 -22.86 -13.15
N SER A 198 5.62 -23.60 -12.38
CA SER A 198 5.63 -25.07 -12.30
C SER A 198 4.53 -25.71 -13.13
#